data_AF-R5KEK2-F1
#
_entry.id   AF-R5KEK2-F1
#
_cell.length_a   1.000
_cell.length_b   1.000
_cell.length_c   1.000
_cell.angle_alpha   90.00
_cell.angle_beta   90.00
_cell.angle_gamma   90.00
#
_symmetry.space_group_name_H-M   'P 1'
#
loop_
_entity.id
_entity.type
_entity.pdbx_description
1 polymer ?
#
loop_
_entity_poly.entity_id
_entity_poly.type
_entity_poly.pdbx_seq_one_letter_code
_entity_poly.pdbx_strand_id
1 'polypeptide(L)'
;MEVLLELHDEHELDYVDLMPDVCGVNNRNLGTFVTDVENSFRLASMLPSDMCKVSESGISSPDTILSLRQVGFNGFLIGECFMKAENPGRELGRFVHELEKLSYKSSERGLNIKVCGLTDPGNVLDVMLLGVDMLGFIFYKDSPRYVSPERMDTICRAFDQAISSDVKPLKIGVFVDSAVDDIVTAVARFRLDGVQLHGHEDVGMLDSLRSAVSSVCGRDITIIKALCITSCDDVKAGMDYCDSADMLLFDTRGKAVGGNGIHFDWSVLEAYDGKLPFILSGGIGHDDTKDLLRFSHPKLAGIDLNSRFETSPGIKNIGMLSRFINEMRVLRN
;
A
#
# COMPACT_ATOMS: atom_id res chain seq x y z
N MET A 1 16.66 31.78 5.21
CA MET A 1 15.36 31.54 5.88
C MET A 1 14.38 31.38 4.75
N GLU A 2 13.62 30.29 4.73
CA GLU A 2 12.59 30.07 3.72
C GLU A 2 11.41 31.03 3.97
N VAL A 3 10.77 31.49 2.90
CA VAL A 3 9.70 32.49 2.93
C VAL A 3 8.40 31.88 2.42
N LEU A 4 7.37 31.97 3.26
CA LEU A 4 5.97 31.74 2.88
C LEU A 4 5.35 33.11 2.56
N LEU A 5 5.01 33.35 1.30
CA LEU A 5 4.23 34.51 0.86
C LEU A 5 2.74 34.20 1.01
N GLU A 6 2.06 34.86 1.93
CA GLU A 6 0.64 34.69 2.16
C GLU A 6 -0.18 35.65 1.28
N LEU A 7 -1.08 35.10 0.46
CA LEU A 7 -1.97 35.82 -0.44
C LEU A 7 -3.43 35.70 0.01
N HIS A 8 -4.19 36.77 -0.18
CA HIS A 8 -5.61 36.87 0.19
C HIS A 8 -6.52 36.93 -1.02
N ASP A 9 -6.09 37.56 -2.11
CA ASP A 9 -6.88 37.68 -3.34
C ASP A 9 -6.00 37.91 -4.58
N GLU A 10 -6.66 38.05 -5.74
CA GLU A 10 -6.03 38.17 -7.06
C GLU A 10 -5.18 39.44 -7.24
N HIS A 11 -5.38 40.50 -6.45
CA HIS A 11 -4.59 41.73 -6.54
C HIS A 11 -3.18 41.57 -5.96
N GLU A 12 -2.95 40.51 -5.19
CA GLU A 12 -1.66 40.22 -4.56
C GLU A 12 -0.79 39.28 -5.42
N LEU A 13 -1.29 38.81 -6.57
CA LEU A 13 -0.59 37.90 -7.47
C LEU A 13 0.73 38.48 -8.01
N ASP A 14 0.83 39.80 -8.16
CA ASP A 14 2.05 40.47 -8.61
C ASP A 14 3.23 40.25 -7.63
N TYR A 15 2.97 39.93 -6.36
CA TYR A 15 4.04 39.61 -5.40
C TYR A 15 4.65 38.23 -5.62
N VAL A 16 4.00 37.35 -6.39
CA VAL A 16 4.55 36.04 -6.73
C VAL A 16 5.82 36.16 -7.58
N ASP A 17 5.96 37.24 -8.35
CA ASP A 17 7.17 37.54 -9.12
C ASP A 17 8.41 37.81 -8.25
N LEU A 18 8.23 37.99 -6.93
CA LEU A 18 9.33 38.05 -5.97
C LEU A 18 9.98 36.68 -5.72
N MET A 19 9.42 35.61 -6.32
CA MET A 19 9.91 34.23 -6.23
C MET A 19 10.05 33.73 -4.78
N PRO A 20 8.96 33.71 -4.00
CA PRO A 20 8.99 33.13 -2.65
C PRO A 20 9.26 31.62 -2.72
N ASP A 21 9.77 31.05 -1.62
CA ASP A 21 9.99 29.60 -1.52
C ASP A 21 8.64 28.84 -1.52
N VAL A 22 7.62 29.43 -0.91
CA VAL A 22 6.26 28.88 -0.80
C VAL A 22 5.23 29.99 -0.94
N CYS A 23 4.12 29.71 -1.63
CA CYS A 23 2.98 30.60 -1.68
C CYS A 23 1.81 30.00 -0.89
N GLY A 24 1.37 30.74 0.11
CA GLY A 24 0.21 30.46 0.94
C GLY A 24 -1.01 31.19 0.41
N VAL A 25 -2.17 30.53 0.35
CA VAL A 25 -3.46 31.20 0.14
C VAL A 25 -4.22 31.17 1.46
N ASN A 26 -4.41 32.33 2.07
CA ASN A 26 -5.18 32.46 3.29
C ASN A 26 -6.67 32.59 2.97
N ASN A 27 -7.41 31.55 3.34
CA ASN A 27 -8.85 31.48 3.16
C ASN A 27 -9.60 32.32 4.20
N ARG A 28 -8.93 32.85 5.22
CA ARG A 28 -9.54 33.72 6.23
C ARG A 28 -9.36 35.19 5.86
N ASN A 29 -10.46 35.90 5.76
CA ASN A 29 -10.40 37.36 5.69
C ASN A 29 -10.07 37.93 7.09
N LEU A 30 -8.93 38.59 7.23
CA LEU A 30 -8.48 39.12 8.53
C LEU A 30 -9.34 40.30 9.05
N GLY A 31 -10.08 40.98 8.18
CA GLY A 31 -10.98 42.07 8.56
C GLY A 31 -12.34 41.59 9.09
N THR A 32 -12.86 40.48 8.56
CA THR A 32 -14.19 39.96 8.92
C THR A 32 -14.17 38.64 9.68
N PHE A 33 -13.01 37.97 9.73
CA PHE A 33 -12.79 36.61 10.24
C PHE A 33 -13.61 35.51 9.55
N VAL A 34 -14.34 35.85 8.48
CA VAL A 34 -15.04 34.88 7.64
C VAL A 34 -13.99 34.06 6.90
N THR A 35 -14.22 32.75 6.85
CA THR A 35 -13.31 31.81 6.20
C THR A 35 -14.01 31.15 5.01
N ASP A 36 -13.35 31.17 3.85
CA ASP A 36 -13.86 30.66 2.58
C ASP A 36 -12.76 29.91 1.81
N VAL A 37 -12.84 28.57 1.82
CA VAL A 37 -11.84 27.72 1.15
C VAL A 37 -11.91 27.80 -0.38
N GLU A 38 -13.02 28.30 -0.95
CA GLU A 38 -13.15 28.51 -2.40
C GLU A 38 -12.13 29.51 -2.93
N ASN A 39 -11.58 30.37 -2.07
CA ASN A 39 -10.50 31.27 -2.43
C ASN A 39 -9.26 30.53 -2.95
N SER A 40 -8.88 29.44 -2.27
CA SER A 40 -7.79 28.56 -2.72
C SER A 40 -8.06 27.98 -4.11
N PHE A 41 -9.28 27.49 -4.37
CA PHE A 41 -9.65 26.94 -5.68
C PHE A 41 -9.62 28.00 -6.79
N ARG A 42 -10.09 29.22 -6.50
CA ARG A 42 -10.08 30.34 -7.45
C ARG A 42 -8.65 30.76 -7.84
N LEU A 43 -7.74 30.85 -6.87
CA LEU A 43 -6.36 31.28 -7.12
C LEU A 43 -5.47 30.15 -7.65
N ALA A 44 -5.86 28.89 -7.50
CA ALA A 44 -5.07 27.72 -7.86
C ALA A 44 -4.48 27.76 -9.28
N SER A 45 -5.30 28.15 -10.26
CA SER A 45 -4.95 28.21 -11.69
C SER A 45 -4.18 29.47 -12.08
N MET A 46 -4.19 30.50 -11.23
CA MET A 46 -3.48 31.75 -11.43
C MET A 46 -2.05 31.71 -10.87
N LEU A 47 -1.80 30.83 -9.89
CA LEU A 47 -0.48 30.62 -9.32
C LEU A 47 0.39 29.72 -10.22
N PRO A 48 1.70 30.01 -10.37
CA PRO A 48 2.66 29.18 -11.09
C PRO A 48 2.55 27.69 -10.75
N SER A 49 2.61 26.84 -11.77
CA SER A 49 2.41 25.39 -11.62
C SER A 49 3.59 24.68 -10.95
N ASP A 50 4.78 25.27 -11.00
CA ASP A 50 6.03 24.74 -10.45
C ASP A 50 6.30 25.21 -9.01
N MET A 51 5.43 26.05 -8.46
CA MET A 51 5.57 26.60 -7.11
C MET A 51 4.94 25.69 -6.05
N CYS A 52 5.54 25.67 -4.84
CA CYS A 52 4.94 25.04 -3.68
C CYS A 52 3.73 25.88 -3.20
N LYS A 53 2.52 25.33 -3.36
CA LYS A 53 1.26 25.98 -2.95
C LYS A 53 0.77 25.41 -1.62
N VAL A 54 0.45 26.30 -0.68
CA VAL A 54 -0.11 25.99 0.63
C VAL A 54 -1.50 26.61 0.76
N SER A 55 -2.49 25.84 1.20
CA SER A 55 -3.83 26.37 1.53
C SER A 55 -3.94 26.53 3.04
N GLU A 56 -4.39 27.70 3.49
CA GLU A 56 -4.38 28.09 4.91
C GLU A 56 -5.77 28.47 5.39
N SER A 57 -6.10 28.05 6.62
CA SER A 57 -7.42 28.28 7.24
C SER A 57 -8.60 27.63 6.49
N GLY A 58 -9.71 27.40 7.19
CA GLY A 58 -10.97 26.95 6.56
C GLY A 58 -11.05 25.49 6.18
N ILE A 59 -9.95 24.76 6.36
CA ILE A 59 -9.89 23.33 6.10
C ILE A 59 -10.33 22.60 7.37
N SER A 60 -11.48 21.93 7.28
CA SER A 60 -12.08 21.19 8.40
C SER A 60 -12.34 19.72 8.08
N SER A 61 -12.16 19.29 6.84
CA SER A 61 -12.35 17.91 6.42
C SER A 61 -11.21 17.42 5.51
N PRO A 62 -10.91 16.11 5.55
CA PRO A 62 -9.97 15.50 4.62
C PRO A 62 -10.40 15.55 3.14
N ASP A 63 -11.69 15.51 2.83
CA ASP A 63 -12.21 15.65 1.45
C ASP A 63 -11.78 16.98 0.80
N THR A 64 -11.75 18.06 1.58
CA THR A 64 -11.29 19.37 1.12
C THR A 64 -9.81 19.33 0.74
N ILE A 65 -8.97 18.64 1.51
CA ILE A 65 -7.56 18.44 1.16
C ILE A 65 -7.41 17.67 -0.15
N LEU A 66 -8.19 16.61 -0.33
CA LEU A 66 -8.15 15.82 -1.57
C LEU A 66 -8.54 16.65 -2.78
N SER A 67 -9.59 17.47 -2.65
CA SER A 67 -10.04 18.37 -3.70
C SER A 67 -8.99 19.45 -4.01
N LEU A 68 -8.36 20.03 -2.98
CA LEU A 68 -7.31 21.03 -3.15
C LEU A 68 -6.04 20.46 -3.81
N ARG A 69 -5.69 19.20 -3.51
CA ARG A 69 -4.59 18.50 -4.20
C ARG A 69 -4.83 18.39 -5.70
N GLN A 70 -6.08 18.14 -6.13
CA GLN A 70 -6.42 18.03 -7.56
C GLN A 70 -6.19 19.33 -8.34
N VAL A 71 -6.21 20.48 -7.65
CA VAL A 71 -5.93 21.80 -8.25
C VAL A 71 -4.51 22.30 -7.95
N GLY A 72 -3.63 21.43 -7.43
CA GLY A 72 -2.19 21.69 -7.33
C GLY A 72 -1.70 22.21 -5.97
N PHE A 73 -2.47 22.12 -4.89
CA PHE A 73 -1.96 22.39 -3.54
C PHE A 73 -1.21 21.20 -2.95
N ASN A 74 -0.04 21.46 -2.36
CA ASN A 74 0.86 20.43 -1.83
C ASN A 74 1.09 20.55 -0.32
N GLY A 75 0.71 21.67 0.30
CA GLY A 75 0.75 21.87 1.75
C GLY A 75 -0.53 22.48 2.31
N PHE A 76 -0.74 22.30 3.60
CA PHE A 76 -1.96 22.72 4.29
C PHE A 76 -1.61 23.22 5.70
N LEU A 77 -2.04 24.44 6.04
CA LEU A 77 -1.90 25.00 7.38
C LEU A 77 -3.25 24.99 8.09
N ILE A 78 -3.38 24.05 9.03
CA ILE A 78 -4.63 23.73 9.73
C ILE A 78 -4.39 23.83 11.22
N GLY A 79 -5.01 24.82 11.87
CA GLY A 79 -4.92 25.03 13.31
C GLY A 79 -6.27 24.87 14.01
N GLU A 80 -7.20 25.77 13.70
CA GLU A 80 -8.48 25.90 14.40
C GLU A 80 -9.30 24.60 14.46
N CYS A 81 -9.26 23.78 13.40
CA CYS A 81 -9.91 22.47 13.34
C CYS A 81 -9.53 21.58 14.53
N PHE A 82 -8.24 21.54 14.88
CA PHE A 82 -7.71 20.68 15.95
C PHE A 82 -7.71 21.35 17.31
N MET A 83 -7.47 22.66 17.37
CA MET A 83 -7.36 23.40 18.64
C MET A 83 -8.69 23.48 19.41
N LYS A 84 -9.82 23.22 18.75
CA LYS A 84 -11.15 23.14 19.39
C LYS A 84 -11.38 21.84 20.16
N ALA A 85 -10.58 20.79 19.91
CA ALA A 85 -10.74 19.50 20.56
C ALA A 85 -10.08 19.48 21.95
N GLU A 86 -10.63 18.68 22.87
CA GLU A 86 -10.03 18.46 24.19
C GLU A 86 -8.59 17.89 24.10
N ASN A 87 -8.31 17.12 23.06
CA ASN A 87 -6.98 16.58 22.76
C ASN A 87 -6.64 16.80 21.28
N PRO A 88 -5.96 17.91 20.94
CA PRO A 88 -5.64 18.25 19.55
C PRO A 88 -4.79 17.21 18.83
N GLY A 89 -3.85 16.56 19.54
CA GLY A 89 -2.99 15.52 18.95
C GLY A 89 -3.78 14.29 18.53
N ARG A 90 -4.79 13.90 19.32
CA ARG A 90 -5.70 12.81 18.95
C ARG A 90 -6.57 13.18 17.75
N GLU A 91 -7.06 14.42 17.69
CA GLU A 91 -7.91 14.86 16.58
C GLU A 91 -7.12 14.97 15.27
N LEU A 92 -5.89 15.49 15.32
CA LEU A 92 -4.97 15.45 14.20
C LEU A 92 -4.72 14.02 13.72
N GLY A 93 -4.47 13.08 14.64
CA GLY A 93 -4.30 11.66 14.30
C GLY A 93 -5.52 11.06 13.60
N ARG A 94 -6.74 11.39 14.05
CA ARG A 94 -7.98 10.97 13.39
C ARG A 94 -8.12 11.56 12.00
N PHE A 95 -7.82 12.86 11.85
CA PHE A 95 -7.92 13.57 10.59
C PHE A 95 -6.93 13.02 9.54
N VAL A 96 -5.67 12.81 9.92
CA VAL A 96 -4.66 12.18 9.04
C VAL A 96 -5.11 10.78 8.64
N HIS A 97 -5.61 9.99 9.60
CA HIS A 97 -6.10 8.65 9.31
C HIS A 97 -7.29 8.64 8.33
N GLU A 98 -8.24 9.58 8.48
CA GLU A 98 -9.36 9.72 7.56
C GLU A 98 -8.91 10.20 6.18
N LEU A 99 -7.93 11.11 6.10
CA LEU A 99 -7.32 11.53 4.84
C LEU A 99 -6.66 10.35 4.11
N GLU A 100 -5.91 9.51 4.83
CA GLU A 100 -5.31 8.29 4.27
C GLU A 100 -6.38 7.32 3.78
N LYS A 101 -7.46 7.11 4.56
CA LYS A 101 -8.61 6.26 4.20
C LYS A 101 -9.31 6.75 2.94
N LEU A 102 -9.53 8.06 2.80
CA LEU A 102 -10.18 8.64 1.62
C LEU A 102 -9.25 8.66 0.41
N SER A 103 -7.96 8.94 0.59
CA SER A 103 -6.94 8.81 -0.47
C SER A 103 -6.89 7.38 -1.02
N TYR A 104 -7.10 6.39 -0.15
CA TYR A 104 -7.18 4.99 -0.53
C TYR A 104 -8.46 4.66 -1.30
N LYS A 105 -9.62 5.15 -0.84
CA LYS A 105 -10.92 4.97 -1.52
C LYS A 105 -11.05 5.71 -2.85
N SER A 106 -10.40 6.86 -3.02
CA SER A 106 -10.41 7.62 -4.27
C SER A 106 -9.44 7.08 -5.32
N SER A 107 -8.52 6.17 -4.94
CA SER A 107 -7.70 5.41 -5.88
C SER A 107 -8.53 4.27 -6.49
N GLU A 108 -9.34 4.58 -7.50
CA GLU A 108 -9.76 3.54 -8.44
C GLU A 108 -8.49 3.00 -9.16
N ARG A 109 -7.94 1.92 -8.59
CA ARG A 109 -6.74 1.15 -8.97
C ARG A 109 -5.38 1.73 -8.59
N GLY A 110 -5.20 2.06 -7.32
CA GLY A 110 -3.85 2.10 -6.73
C GLY A 110 -3.13 0.75 -6.85
N LEU A 111 -1.79 0.77 -6.94
CA LEU A 111 -0.97 -0.44 -6.92
C LEU A 111 -1.04 -1.08 -5.52
N ASN A 112 -1.54 -2.32 -5.41
CA ASN A 112 -1.59 -3.05 -4.14
C ASN A 112 -0.17 -3.31 -3.61
N ILE A 113 0.04 -3.08 -2.32
CA ILE A 113 1.30 -3.33 -1.64
C ILE A 113 1.08 -4.43 -0.61
N LYS A 114 1.75 -5.56 -0.84
CA LYS A 114 1.86 -6.66 0.11
C LYS A 114 3.21 -6.60 0.81
N VAL A 115 3.23 -6.78 2.13
CA VAL A 115 4.47 -6.92 2.92
C VAL A 115 4.49 -8.30 3.55
N CYS A 116 5.47 -9.13 3.17
CA CYS A 116 5.49 -10.56 3.49
C CYS A 116 6.61 -10.94 4.46
N GLY A 117 6.43 -12.03 5.20
CA GLY A 117 7.42 -12.57 6.13
C GLY A 117 7.49 -11.78 7.44
N LEU A 118 6.34 -11.38 7.97
CA LEU A 118 6.23 -10.70 9.25
C LEU A 118 6.16 -11.71 10.41
N THR A 119 6.92 -11.47 11.46
CA THR A 119 6.97 -12.38 12.63
C THR A 119 6.78 -11.68 13.97
N ASP A 120 6.98 -10.37 14.06
CA ASP A 120 6.89 -9.64 15.33
C ASP A 120 5.58 -8.83 15.43
N PRO A 121 4.80 -8.96 16.53
CA PRO A 121 3.54 -8.23 16.68
C PRO A 121 3.67 -6.71 16.64
N GLY A 122 4.71 -6.13 17.23
CA GLY A 122 4.92 -4.68 17.20
C GLY A 122 5.23 -4.22 15.79
N ASN A 123 6.14 -4.92 15.10
CA ASN A 123 6.49 -4.62 13.73
C ASN A 123 5.32 -4.80 12.74
N VAL A 124 4.43 -5.77 12.99
CA VAL A 124 3.19 -5.92 12.23
C VAL A 124 2.32 -4.66 12.35
N LEU A 125 2.13 -4.14 13.57
CA LEU A 125 1.35 -2.92 13.78
C LEU A 125 1.99 -1.72 13.07
N ASP A 126 3.31 -1.56 13.17
CA ASP A 126 4.01 -0.48 12.49
C ASP A 126 3.84 -0.55 10.96
N VAL A 127 3.91 -1.76 10.37
CA VAL A 127 3.68 -1.96 8.94
C VAL A 127 2.23 -1.69 8.54
N MET A 128 1.26 -2.06 9.38
CA MET A 128 -0.15 -1.74 9.16
C MET A 128 -0.39 -0.23 9.06
N LEU A 129 0.30 0.55 9.90
CA LEU A 129 0.18 2.01 9.91
C LEU A 129 0.76 2.69 8.65
N LEU A 130 1.51 1.97 7.81
CA LEU A 130 1.92 2.45 6.49
C LEU A 130 0.79 2.35 5.43
N GLY A 131 -0.37 1.80 5.84
CA GLY A 131 -1.54 1.64 4.98
C GLY A 131 -1.34 0.61 3.88
N VAL A 132 -0.56 -0.45 4.12
CA VAL A 132 -0.40 -1.56 3.15
C VAL A 132 -1.69 -2.35 2.99
N ASP A 133 -1.81 -3.11 1.91
CA ASP A 133 -3.06 -3.79 1.54
C ASP A 133 -3.10 -5.24 2.02
N MET A 134 -1.93 -5.87 2.13
CA MET A 134 -1.81 -7.28 2.52
C MET A 134 -0.58 -7.50 3.41
N LEU A 135 -0.73 -8.35 4.42
CA LEU A 135 0.34 -8.82 5.29
C LEU A 135 0.54 -10.32 5.09
N GLY A 136 1.78 -10.73 4.79
CA GLY A 136 2.13 -12.13 4.56
C GLY A 136 2.77 -12.79 5.79
N PHE A 137 2.21 -13.91 6.23
CA PHE A 137 2.66 -14.70 7.38
C PHE A 137 3.10 -16.08 6.91
N ILE A 138 4.38 -16.43 7.07
CA ILE A 138 4.94 -17.66 6.47
C ILE A 138 4.80 -18.84 7.44
N PHE A 139 4.04 -19.85 7.05
CA PHE A 139 3.81 -21.08 7.82
C PHE A 139 4.70 -22.26 7.38
N TYR A 140 5.72 -21.99 6.55
CA TYR A 140 6.72 -22.97 6.14
C TYR A 140 7.91 -22.99 7.12
N LYS A 141 8.10 -24.10 7.82
CA LYS A 141 9.05 -24.24 8.95
C LYS A 141 10.52 -23.99 8.59
N ASP A 142 10.92 -24.32 7.37
CA ASP A 142 12.31 -24.13 6.93
C ASP A 142 12.61 -22.69 6.51
N SER A 143 11.61 -21.82 6.49
CA SER A 143 11.80 -20.39 6.24
C SER A 143 12.44 -19.71 7.46
N PRO A 144 13.45 -18.85 7.29
CA PRO A 144 13.97 -18.00 8.38
C PRO A 144 12.94 -16.96 8.86
N ARG A 145 11.80 -16.87 8.17
CA ARG A 145 10.69 -15.96 8.45
C ARG A 145 9.44 -16.74 8.89
N TYR A 146 9.60 -18.00 9.32
CA TYR A 146 8.52 -18.82 9.84
C TYR A 146 7.87 -18.15 11.06
N VAL A 147 6.55 -18.06 11.07
CA VAL A 147 5.78 -17.62 12.22
C VAL A 147 5.16 -18.83 12.91
N SER A 148 5.46 -19.02 14.20
CA SER A 148 4.88 -20.11 14.97
C SER A 148 3.40 -19.82 15.30
N PRO A 149 2.58 -20.85 15.56
CA PRO A 149 1.18 -20.67 15.95
C PRO A 149 0.98 -19.73 17.16
N GLU A 150 1.85 -19.82 18.17
CA GLU A 150 1.77 -19.01 19.40
C GLU A 150 2.07 -17.53 19.12
N ARG A 151 3.02 -17.30 18.22
CA ARG A 151 3.40 -15.96 17.76
C ARG A 151 2.28 -15.37 16.90
N MET A 152 1.68 -16.16 16.01
CA MET A 152 0.53 -15.75 15.21
C MET A 152 -0.69 -15.43 16.08
N ASP A 153 -0.96 -16.19 17.15
CA ASP A 153 -2.02 -15.85 18.11
C ASP A 153 -1.78 -14.47 18.76
N THR A 154 -0.52 -14.14 19.06
CA THR A 154 -0.15 -12.83 19.62
C THR A 154 -0.35 -11.71 18.59
N ILE A 155 0.02 -11.95 17.34
CA ILE A 155 -0.25 -11.03 16.23
C ILE A 155 -1.76 -10.82 16.07
N CYS A 156 -2.56 -11.88 16.05
CA CYS A 156 -4.03 -11.78 15.96
C CYS A 156 -4.63 -10.93 17.08
N ARG A 157 -4.17 -11.10 18.33
CA ARG A 157 -4.61 -10.27 19.45
C ARG A 157 -4.24 -8.80 19.27
N ALA A 158 -3.02 -8.51 18.83
CA ALA A 158 -2.60 -7.13 18.55
C ALA A 158 -3.45 -6.51 17.41
N PHE A 159 -3.69 -7.28 16.35
CA PHE A 159 -4.53 -6.90 15.21
C PHE A 159 -6.00 -6.63 15.61
N ASP A 160 -6.49 -7.31 16.64
CA ASP A 160 -7.82 -7.08 17.22
C ASP A 160 -7.87 -5.88 18.18
N GLN A 161 -6.77 -5.57 18.85
CA GLN A 161 -6.70 -4.47 19.83
C GLN A 161 -6.44 -3.10 19.18
N ALA A 162 -5.73 -3.07 18.06
CA ALA A 162 -5.44 -1.83 17.33
C ALA A 162 -6.70 -1.19 16.68
N ILE A 163 -7.90 -1.74 16.90
CA ILE A 163 -9.09 -1.40 16.13
C ILE A 163 -9.83 -0.18 16.68
N SER A 164 -9.81 0.88 15.87
CA SER A 164 -10.96 1.80 15.72
C SER A 164 -11.29 2.10 14.25
N SER A 165 -10.68 1.40 13.28
CA SER A 165 -10.85 1.63 11.83
C SER A 165 -11.59 0.49 11.10
N ASP A 166 -12.38 0.86 10.08
CA ASP A 166 -13.14 -0.06 9.22
C ASP A 166 -12.34 -0.69 8.07
N VAL A 167 -11.07 -0.31 7.89
CA VAL A 167 -10.25 -0.78 6.76
C VAL A 167 -8.94 -1.34 7.31
N LYS A 168 -8.72 -2.64 7.09
CA LYS A 168 -7.54 -3.36 7.55
C LYS A 168 -6.89 -4.11 6.38
N PRO A 169 -5.56 -4.29 6.39
CA PRO A 169 -4.92 -5.15 5.42
C PRO A 169 -5.39 -6.60 5.55
N LEU A 170 -5.40 -7.31 4.43
CA LEU A 170 -5.69 -8.74 4.41
C LEU A 170 -4.55 -9.52 5.08
N LYS A 171 -4.89 -10.46 5.96
CA LYS A 171 -3.94 -11.42 6.52
C LYS A 171 -3.81 -12.61 5.58
N ILE A 172 -2.66 -12.75 4.93
CA ILE A 172 -2.35 -13.80 3.97
C ILE A 172 -1.41 -14.83 4.61
N GLY A 173 -1.85 -16.07 4.76
CA GLY A 173 -0.97 -17.17 5.18
C GLY A 173 -0.21 -17.75 3.99
N VAL A 174 1.11 -17.86 4.07
CA VAL A 174 1.96 -18.42 3.02
C VAL A 174 2.33 -19.86 3.37
N PHE A 175 2.01 -20.78 2.47
CA PHE A 175 2.20 -22.21 2.62
C PHE A 175 3.04 -22.73 1.44
N VAL A 176 3.79 -23.80 1.70
CA VAL A 176 4.60 -24.50 0.70
C VAL A 176 4.30 -25.98 0.87
N ASP A 177 3.65 -26.58 -0.13
CA ASP A 177 3.36 -28.02 -0.19
C ASP A 177 2.71 -28.57 1.09
N SER A 178 1.91 -27.74 1.75
CA SER A 178 1.24 -28.08 3.01
C SER A 178 -0.06 -28.82 2.75
N ALA A 179 -0.41 -29.76 3.63
CA ALA A 179 -1.68 -30.48 3.51
C ALA A 179 -2.87 -29.53 3.64
N VAL A 180 -3.95 -29.80 2.91
CA VAL A 180 -5.18 -28.99 2.93
C VAL A 180 -5.71 -28.81 4.35
N ASP A 181 -5.72 -29.87 5.16
CA ASP A 181 -6.22 -29.82 6.54
C ASP A 181 -5.40 -28.88 7.45
N ASP A 182 -4.08 -28.82 7.26
CA ASP A 182 -3.20 -27.91 8.01
C ASP A 182 -3.48 -26.45 7.62
N ILE A 183 -3.68 -26.18 6.33
CA ILE A 183 -4.01 -24.85 5.82
C ILE A 183 -5.38 -24.42 6.35
N VAL A 184 -6.40 -25.28 6.26
CA VAL A 184 -7.75 -25.00 6.76
C VAL A 184 -7.72 -24.72 8.27
N THR A 185 -6.96 -25.50 9.03
CA THR A 185 -6.77 -25.28 10.47
C THR A 185 -6.18 -23.91 10.77
N ALA A 186 -5.15 -23.50 10.03
CA ALA A 186 -4.53 -22.19 10.18
C ALA A 186 -5.49 -21.05 9.77
N VAL A 187 -6.21 -21.19 8.66
CA VAL A 187 -7.21 -20.21 8.19
C VAL A 187 -8.29 -19.99 9.24
N ALA A 188 -8.83 -21.08 9.80
CA ALA A 188 -9.86 -21.01 10.84
C ALA A 188 -9.32 -20.39 12.13
N ARG A 189 -8.18 -20.87 12.64
CA ARG A 189 -7.61 -20.40 13.91
C ARG A 189 -7.20 -18.94 13.88
N PHE A 190 -6.51 -18.51 12.82
CA PHE A 190 -5.94 -17.16 12.73
C PHE A 190 -6.85 -16.17 11.98
N ARG A 191 -8.02 -16.63 11.52
CA ARG A 191 -8.96 -15.86 10.70
C ARG A 191 -8.23 -15.19 9.53
N LEU A 192 -7.50 -16.00 8.75
CA LEU A 192 -6.77 -15.52 7.58
C LEU A 192 -7.74 -15.11 6.48
N ASP A 193 -7.54 -13.96 5.88
CA ASP A 193 -8.40 -13.46 4.80
C ASP A 193 -8.07 -14.16 3.46
N GLY A 194 -6.83 -14.63 3.33
CA GLY A 194 -6.39 -15.40 2.18
C GLY A 194 -5.21 -16.32 2.48
N VAL A 195 -4.87 -17.12 1.47
CA VAL A 195 -3.74 -18.03 1.47
C VAL A 195 -2.90 -17.80 0.22
N GLN A 196 -1.59 -17.92 0.35
CA GLN A 196 -0.64 -17.92 -0.73
C GLN A 196 0.00 -19.31 -0.81
N LEU A 197 -0.23 -20.00 -1.91
CA LEU A 197 0.33 -21.32 -2.20
C LEU A 197 1.61 -21.15 -3.02
N HIS A 198 2.74 -21.44 -2.40
CA HIS A 198 4.07 -21.09 -2.91
C HIS A 198 4.94 -22.31 -3.21
N GLY A 199 4.37 -23.51 -3.21
CA GLY A 199 5.02 -24.75 -3.64
C GLY A 199 4.55 -25.21 -5.03
N HIS A 200 4.41 -26.52 -5.16
CA HIS A 200 4.04 -27.26 -6.36
C HIS A 200 2.56 -27.66 -6.35
N GLU A 201 1.70 -26.89 -5.67
CA GLU A 201 0.28 -27.18 -5.56
C GLU A 201 -0.41 -27.11 -6.94
N ASP A 202 -1.19 -28.14 -7.27
CA ASP A 202 -1.93 -28.22 -8.53
C ASP A 202 -3.35 -27.65 -8.40
N VAL A 203 -4.03 -27.52 -9.54
CA VAL A 203 -5.41 -26.99 -9.62
C VAL A 203 -6.38 -27.80 -8.76
N GLY A 204 -6.24 -29.12 -8.73
CA GLY A 204 -7.12 -30.00 -7.93
C GLY A 204 -6.98 -29.76 -6.42
N MET A 205 -5.75 -29.47 -5.95
CA MET A 205 -5.50 -29.07 -4.57
C MET A 205 -6.17 -27.74 -4.25
N LEU A 206 -6.06 -26.73 -5.12
CA LEU A 206 -6.70 -25.41 -4.92
C LEU A 206 -8.22 -25.54 -4.80
N ASP A 207 -8.86 -26.32 -5.67
CA ASP A 207 -10.30 -26.57 -5.63
C ASP A 207 -10.73 -27.30 -4.35
N SER A 208 -9.94 -28.29 -3.94
CA SER A 208 -10.16 -29.03 -2.69
C SER A 208 -10.02 -28.10 -1.47
N LEU A 209 -9.01 -27.24 -1.47
CA LEU A 209 -8.77 -26.25 -0.43
C LEU A 209 -9.92 -25.26 -0.31
N ARG A 210 -10.36 -24.67 -1.43
CA ARG A 210 -11.48 -23.73 -1.47
C ARG A 210 -12.75 -24.37 -0.88
N SER A 211 -13.06 -25.60 -1.31
CA SER A 211 -14.21 -26.36 -0.81
C SER A 211 -14.12 -26.64 0.69
N ALA A 212 -12.95 -27.07 1.17
CA ALA A 212 -12.73 -27.36 2.59
C ALA A 212 -12.83 -26.09 3.46
N VAL A 213 -12.21 -24.98 3.03
CA VAL A 213 -12.30 -23.70 3.75
C VAL A 213 -13.73 -23.19 3.79
N SER A 214 -14.45 -23.20 2.66
CA SER A 214 -15.87 -22.80 2.64
C SER A 214 -16.71 -23.65 3.59
N SER A 215 -16.46 -24.97 3.65
CA SER A 215 -17.20 -25.87 4.53
C SER A 215 -16.89 -25.65 6.01
N VAL A 216 -15.62 -25.40 6.38
CA VAL A 216 -15.20 -25.27 7.78
C VAL A 216 -15.42 -23.86 8.32
N CYS A 217 -15.13 -22.85 7.50
CA CYS A 217 -15.16 -21.44 7.92
C CYS A 217 -16.48 -20.73 7.56
N GLY A 218 -17.33 -21.32 6.72
CA GLY A 218 -18.59 -20.73 6.29
C GLY A 218 -18.42 -19.46 5.44
N ARG A 219 -17.25 -19.27 4.83
CA ARG A 219 -16.90 -18.12 3.99
C ARG A 219 -15.81 -18.51 3.00
N ASP A 220 -15.72 -17.72 1.93
CA ASP A 220 -14.61 -17.79 1.01
C ASP A 220 -13.36 -17.05 1.54
N ILE A 221 -12.23 -17.41 0.96
CA ILE A 221 -10.93 -16.75 1.16
C ILE A 221 -10.33 -16.42 -0.19
N THR A 222 -9.42 -15.45 -0.21
CA THR A 222 -8.58 -15.19 -1.38
C THR A 222 -7.50 -16.28 -1.51
N ILE A 223 -7.38 -16.92 -2.68
CA ILE A 223 -6.29 -17.85 -3.00
C ILE A 223 -5.33 -17.17 -3.97
N ILE A 224 -4.08 -17.00 -3.54
CA ILE A 224 -2.98 -16.51 -4.36
C ILE A 224 -2.09 -17.71 -4.74
N LYS A 225 -1.95 -18.01 -6.03
CA LYS A 225 -0.96 -19.00 -6.49
C LYS A 225 0.33 -18.29 -6.83
N ALA A 226 1.43 -18.66 -6.18
CA ALA A 226 2.74 -18.18 -6.57
C ALA A 226 3.41 -19.13 -7.59
N LEU A 227 4.07 -18.53 -8.57
CA LEU A 227 4.88 -19.19 -9.57
C LEU A 227 6.29 -18.57 -9.54
N CYS A 228 7.31 -19.42 -9.44
CA CYS A 228 8.67 -18.99 -9.70
C CYS A 228 8.87 -18.87 -11.21
N ILE A 229 9.28 -17.70 -11.68
CA ILE A 229 9.42 -17.44 -13.11
C ILE A 229 10.89 -17.19 -13.47
N THR A 230 11.31 -17.81 -14.57
CA THR A 230 12.61 -17.60 -15.22
C THR A 230 12.48 -17.40 -16.73
N SER A 231 11.31 -17.69 -17.29
CA SER A 231 11.03 -17.68 -18.72
C SER A 231 9.57 -17.29 -18.99
N CYS A 232 9.26 -16.97 -20.25
CA CYS A 232 7.88 -16.73 -20.69
C CYS A 232 6.99 -17.97 -20.55
N ASP A 233 7.54 -19.18 -20.60
CA ASP A 233 6.76 -20.41 -20.44
C ASP A 233 6.32 -20.59 -18.99
N ASP A 234 7.15 -20.22 -18.01
CA ASP A 234 6.77 -20.21 -16.59
C ASP A 234 5.63 -19.22 -16.32
N VAL A 235 5.67 -18.07 -17.01
CA VAL A 235 4.61 -17.05 -16.94
C VAL A 235 3.30 -17.58 -17.51
N LYS A 236 3.35 -18.26 -18.66
CA LYS A 236 2.18 -18.86 -19.31
C LYS A 236 1.56 -19.98 -18.48
N ALA A 237 2.36 -20.76 -17.74
CA ALA A 237 1.84 -21.77 -16.83
C ALA A 237 0.90 -21.19 -15.75
N GLY A 238 0.97 -19.89 -15.46
CA GLY A 238 0.01 -19.20 -14.59
C GLY A 238 -1.43 -19.26 -15.11
N MET A 239 -1.64 -19.45 -16.41
CA MET A 239 -2.98 -19.56 -17.00
C MET A 239 -3.75 -20.80 -16.54
N ASP A 240 -3.05 -21.89 -16.20
CA ASP A 240 -3.68 -23.14 -15.75
C ASP A 240 -4.47 -22.93 -14.44
N TYR A 241 -4.12 -21.90 -13.66
CA TYR A 241 -4.73 -21.58 -12.38
C TYR A 241 -5.86 -20.55 -12.46
N CYS A 242 -6.19 -20.04 -13.67
CA CYS A 242 -7.11 -18.92 -13.85
C CYS A 242 -8.54 -19.16 -13.36
N ASP A 243 -8.96 -20.42 -13.21
CA ASP A 243 -10.30 -20.80 -12.74
C ASP A 243 -10.36 -21.14 -11.23
N SER A 244 -9.21 -21.37 -10.59
CA SER A 244 -9.14 -21.85 -9.20
C SER A 244 -8.50 -20.85 -8.23
N ALA A 245 -7.57 -20.02 -8.73
CA ALA A 245 -6.98 -18.92 -7.97
C ALA A 245 -7.73 -17.60 -8.19
N ASP A 246 -7.60 -16.66 -7.25
CA ASP A 246 -8.14 -15.30 -7.37
C ASP A 246 -7.06 -14.31 -7.89
N MET A 247 -5.79 -14.65 -7.68
CA MET A 247 -4.64 -13.83 -8.02
C MET A 247 -3.40 -14.69 -8.21
N LEU A 248 -2.50 -14.26 -9.09
CA LEU A 248 -1.18 -14.87 -9.23
C LEU A 248 -0.11 -14.04 -8.52
N LEU A 249 0.96 -14.70 -8.09
CA LEU A 249 2.18 -14.03 -7.63
C LEU A 249 3.35 -14.54 -8.46
N PHE A 250 3.98 -13.67 -9.22
CA PHE A 250 5.16 -14.02 -9.99
C PHE A 250 6.41 -13.71 -9.18
N ASP A 251 7.11 -14.75 -8.70
CA ASP A 251 8.36 -14.62 -7.95
C ASP A 251 9.55 -14.71 -8.91
N THR A 252 10.23 -13.58 -9.04
CA THR A 252 11.36 -13.37 -9.96
C THR A 252 12.72 -13.78 -9.39
N ARG A 253 12.78 -14.42 -8.20
CA ARG A 253 14.04 -14.94 -7.62
C ARG A 253 14.67 -16.10 -8.39
N GLY A 254 14.02 -16.59 -9.45
CA GLY A 254 14.61 -17.57 -10.34
C GLY A 254 15.95 -17.05 -10.88
N LYS A 255 17.00 -17.88 -10.84
CA LYS A 255 18.29 -17.53 -11.44
C LYS A 255 18.08 -17.32 -12.94
N ALA A 256 17.93 -16.08 -13.38
CA ALA A 256 18.15 -15.75 -14.78
C ALA A 256 19.55 -16.24 -15.14
N VAL A 257 19.65 -17.08 -16.17
CA VAL A 257 20.93 -17.61 -16.65
C VAL A 257 21.66 -16.47 -17.36
N GLY A 258 22.39 -15.67 -16.58
CA GLY A 258 23.19 -14.55 -17.06
C GLY A 258 24.00 -13.97 -15.92
N GLY A 259 25.31 -14.22 -15.91
CA GLY A 259 26.22 -13.78 -14.86
C GLY A 259 26.26 -12.26 -14.69
N ASN A 260 26.65 -11.84 -13.48
CA ASN A 260 26.99 -10.46 -13.04
C ASN A 260 25.89 -9.60 -12.41
N GLY A 261 25.02 -10.16 -11.56
CA GLY A 261 24.19 -9.33 -10.65
C GLY A 261 23.08 -8.53 -11.35
N ILE A 262 22.48 -9.11 -12.38
CA ILE A 262 21.50 -8.46 -13.25
C ILE A 262 20.10 -8.53 -12.63
N HIS A 263 19.40 -7.39 -12.61
CA HIS A 263 17.97 -7.27 -12.26
C HIS A 263 17.12 -8.21 -13.12
N PHE A 264 15.99 -8.69 -12.59
CA PHE A 264 15.09 -9.55 -13.37
C PHE A 264 14.41 -8.74 -14.48
N ASP A 265 14.43 -9.25 -15.70
CA ASP A 265 13.77 -8.62 -16.85
C ASP A 265 12.26 -8.87 -16.80
N TRP A 266 11.49 -7.86 -16.37
CA TRP A 266 10.03 -7.95 -16.30
C TRP A 266 9.33 -7.98 -17.65
N SER A 267 10.03 -7.79 -18.77
CA SER A 267 9.41 -7.95 -20.10
C SER A 267 8.85 -9.36 -20.32
N VAL A 268 9.39 -10.39 -19.65
CA VAL A 268 8.84 -11.76 -19.74
C VAL A 268 7.39 -11.86 -19.27
N LEU A 269 6.94 -10.92 -18.42
CA LEU A 269 5.57 -10.87 -17.91
C LEU A 269 4.57 -10.35 -18.95
N GLU A 270 5.04 -9.70 -20.03
CA GLU A 270 4.20 -9.34 -21.17
C GLU A 270 3.65 -10.57 -21.88
N ALA A 271 4.28 -11.74 -21.68
CA ALA A 271 3.75 -13.01 -22.16
C ALA A 271 2.50 -13.49 -21.41
N TYR A 272 2.11 -12.83 -20.31
CA TYR A 272 0.90 -13.18 -19.56
C TYR A 272 -0.35 -12.52 -20.15
N ASP A 273 -1.18 -13.30 -20.82
CA ASP A 273 -2.47 -12.90 -21.37
C ASP A 273 -3.67 -13.48 -20.58
N GLY A 274 -3.41 -14.05 -19.40
CA GLY A 274 -4.42 -14.63 -18.53
C GLY A 274 -5.39 -13.62 -17.91
N LYS A 275 -6.53 -14.12 -17.39
CA LYS A 275 -7.61 -13.25 -16.89
C LYS A 275 -7.37 -12.71 -15.48
N LEU A 276 -6.61 -13.44 -14.64
CA LEU A 276 -6.40 -13.07 -13.24
C LEU A 276 -5.43 -11.88 -13.09
N PRO A 277 -5.63 -11.02 -12.08
CA PRO A 277 -4.62 -10.07 -11.67
C PRO A 277 -3.38 -10.79 -11.10
N PHE A 278 -2.23 -10.12 -11.14
CA PHE A 278 -1.01 -10.61 -10.51
C PHE A 278 -0.28 -9.57 -9.66
N ILE A 279 0.47 -10.06 -8.67
CA ILE A 279 1.41 -9.29 -7.87
C ILE A 279 2.84 -9.69 -8.24
N LEU A 280 3.73 -8.72 -8.35
CA LEU A 280 5.16 -8.95 -8.56
C LEU A 280 5.87 -9.18 -7.25
N SER A 281 6.68 -10.24 -7.18
CA SER A 281 7.59 -10.49 -6.07
C SER A 281 8.98 -10.83 -6.59
N GLY A 282 9.88 -11.02 -5.63
CA GLY A 282 11.23 -11.49 -5.88
C GLY A 282 12.23 -10.35 -6.00
N GLY A 283 13.15 -10.27 -5.03
CA GLY A 283 14.28 -9.33 -5.09
C GLY A 283 13.96 -7.83 -4.98
N ILE A 284 12.69 -7.41 -5.09
CA ILE A 284 12.25 -6.00 -5.12
C ILE A 284 12.83 -5.21 -3.94
N GLY A 285 13.54 -4.13 -4.25
CA GLY A 285 14.12 -3.17 -3.34
C GLY A 285 14.08 -1.74 -3.90
N HIS A 286 14.77 -0.82 -3.21
CA HIS A 286 14.77 0.61 -3.55
C HIS A 286 15.33 0.92 -4.95
N ASP A 287 16.27 0.11 -5.44
CA ASP A 287 16.89 0.33 -6.74
C ASP A 287 15.93 0.01 -7.90
N ASP A 288 14.85 -0.73 -7.63
CA ASP A 288 13.88 -1.18 -8.63
C ASP A 288 12.74 -0.17 -8.89
N THR A 289 12.64 0.92 -8.11
CA THR A 289 11.52 1.86 -8.21
C THR A 289 11.33 2.40 -9.63
N LYS A 290 12.42 2.79 -10.31
CA LYS A 290 12.36 3.34 -11.67
C LYS A 290 11.82 2.32 -12.67
N ASP A 291 12.24 1.08 -12.55
CA ASP A 291 11.80 0.02 -13.45
C ASP A 291 10.34 -0.36 -13.16
N LEU A 292 9.91 -0.33 -11.89
CA LEU A 292 8.51 -0.62 -11.49
C LEU A 292 7.53 0.44 -12.00
N LEU A 293 7.99 1.68 -12.10
CA LEU A 293 7.20 2.78 -12.63
C LEU A 293 7.10 2.73 -14.15
N ARG A 294 8.15 2.23 -14.83
CA ARG A 294 8.15 2.04 -16.29
C ARG A 294 7.36 0.81 -16.72
N PHE A 295 7.38 -0.24 -15.91
CA PHE A 295 6.65 -1.46 -16.20
C PHE A 295 5.14 -1.27 -16.00
N SER A 296 4.39 -1.50 -17.07
CA SER A 296 2.94 -1.43 -17.07
C SER A 296 2.35 -2.67 -17.72
N HIS A 297 1.41 -3.28 -17.03
CA HIS A 297 0.67 -4.42 -17.54
C HIS A 297 -0.79 -4.31 -17.06
N PRO A 298 -1.81 -4.57 -17.90
CA PRO A 298 -3.22 -4.41 -17.52
C PRO A 298 -3.65 -5.31 -16.37
N LYS A 299 -2.91 -6.41 -16.14
CA LYS A 299 -3.13 -7.37 -15.03
C LYS A 299 -2.21 -7.15 -13.83
N LEU A 300 -1.26 -6.22 -13.90
CA LEU A 300 -0.44 -5.88 -12.74
C LEU A 300 -1.33 -5.21 -11.70
N ALA A 301 -1.55 -5.89 -10.58
CA ALA A 301 -2.36 -5.41 -9.48
C ALA A 301 -1.54 -4.93 -8.29
N GLY A 302 -0.27 -5.36 -8.16
CA GLY A 302 0.51 -4.99 -6.99
C GLY A 302 1.96 -5.48 -6.99
N ILE A 303 2.63 -5.20 -5.86
CA ILE A 303 4.00 -5.64 -5.54
C ILE A 303 4.04 -6.29 -4.14
N ASP A 304 4.95 -7.25 -3.96
CA ASP A 304 5.18 -7.99 -2.72
C ASP A 304 6.60 -7.73 -2.21
N LEU A 305 6.68 -7.03 -1.08
CA LEU A 305 7.90 -6.57 -0.45
C LEU A 305 8.29 -7.53 0.68
N ASN A 306 9.55 -7.98 0.68
CA ASN A 306 10.02 -8.93 1.68
C ASN A 306 11.43 -8.63 2.19
N SER A 307 12.46 -9.30 1.69
CA SER A 307 13.79 -9.35 2.32
C SER A 307 14.62 -8.08 2.19
N ARG A 308 14.41 -7.28 1.14
CA ARG A 308 15.15 -6.01 0.93
C ARG A 308 14.73 -4.90 1.89
N PHE A 309 13.65 -5.10 2.64
CA PHE A 309 13.07 -4.13 3.57
C PHE A 309 13.14 -4.63 5.02
N GLU A 310 14.15 -5.43 5.35
CA GLU A 310 14.33 -6.03 6.67
C GLU A 310 15.57 -5.48 7.40
N THR A 311 15.47 -5.37 8.72
CA THR A 311 16.64 -5.21 9.59
C THR A 311 17.25 -6.56 9.96
N SER A 312 16.40 -7.57 10.13
CA SER A 312 16.74 -8.98 10.27
C SER A 312 15.59 -9.82 9.70
N PRO A 313 15.81 -11.10 9.34
CA PRO A 313 14.74 -11.96 8.82
C PRO A 313 13.52 -11.94 9.74
N GLY A 314 12.36 -11.54 9.21
CA GLY A 314 11.12 -11.48 9.98
C GLY A 314 10.79 -10.12 10.59
N ILE A 315 11.71 -9.15 10.55
CA ILE A 315 11.59 -7.80 11.13
C ILE A 315 11.82 -6.73 10.07
N LYS A 316 10.77 -6.04 9.66
CA LYS A 316 10.79 -5.00 8.63
C LYS A 316 11.39 -3.70 9.13
N ASN A 317 12.16 -3.05 8.26
CA ASN A 317 12.63 -1.69 8.46
C ASN A 317 11.54 -0.70 8.02
N ILE A 318 10.85 -0.11 8.99
CA ILE A 318 9.72 0.80 8.76
C ILE A 318 10.14 2.04 7.97
N GLY A 319 11.31 2.61 8.26
CA GLY A 319 11.80 3.80 7.56
C GLY A 319 12.14 3.52 6.09
N MET A 320 12.57 2.30 5.75
CA MET A 320 12.77 1.88 4.35
C MET A 320 11.44 1.65 3.65
N LEU A 321 10.52 0.89 4.27
CA LEU A 321 9.20 0.64 3.70
C LEU A 321 8.44 1.94 3.47
N SER A 322 8.36 2.83 4.47
CA SER A 322 7.64 4.10 4.36
C SER A 322 8.14 4.94 3.18
N ARG A 323 9.46 5.09 3.03
CA ARG A 323 10.06 5.82 1.90
C ARG A 323 9.67 5.22 0.56
N PHE A 324 9.82 3.90 0.42
CA PHE A 324 9.51 3.21 -0.84
C PHE A 324 8.03 3.24 -1.18
N ILE A 325 7.16 2.99 -0.20
CA ILE A 325 5.69 3.02 -0.38
C ILE A 325 5.24 4.41 -0.80
N ASN A 326 5.75 5.45 -0.13
CA ASN A 326 5.43 6.84 -0.48
C ASN A 326 5.92 7.19 -1.89
N GLU A 327 7.15 6.80 -2.24
CA GLU A 327 7.70 7.01 -3.58
C GLU A 327 6.82 6.35 -4.66
N MET A 328 6.44 5.08 -4.47
CA MET A 328 5.58 4.34 -5.40
C MET A 328 4.17 4.93 -5.53
N ARG A 329 3.59 5.46 -4.43
CA ARG A 329 2.25 6.07 -4.44
C ARG A 329 2.23 7.46 -5.05
N VAL A 330 3.27 8.26 -4.83
CA VAL A 330 3.39 9.60 -5.40
C VAL A 330 3.64 9.54 -6.90
N LEU A 331 4.47 8.60 -7.37
CA LEU A 331 4.89 8.55 -8.78
C LEU A 331 3.92 7.81 -9.71
N ARG A 332 2.89 7.13 -9.18
CA ARG A 332 1.85 6.45 -9.98
C ARG A 332 0.52 7.20 -10.04
N ASN A 333 0.32 8.22 -9.20
CA ASN A 333 -0.84 9.11 -9.23
C ASN A 333 -0.48 10.39 -9.99
#